data_AF-A0A8T0TY08-F1
#
_entry.id   AF-A0A8T0TY08-F1
#
_cell.length_a   1.000
_cell.length_b   1.000
_cell.length_c   1.000
_cell.angle_alpha   90.00
_cell.angle_beta   90.00
_cell.angle_gamma   90.00
#
_symmetry.space_group_name_H-M   'P 1'
#
loop_
_entity.id
_entity.type
_entity.pdbx_description
1 polymer ?
#
loop_
_entity_poly.entity_id
_entity_poly.type
_entity_poly.pdbx_seq_one_letter_code
_entity_poly.pdbx_strand_id
1 'polypeptide(L)'
;MSNKLQTLKKRFKRWMDLQKYTGLGRDKTTGGVAADQELLEAIDDIENALDNQDTQDDDAQAPGAPPPYLEQLLWLYGSPKDRGSFMCAGGIADSVSPPNDAPAGSSNKRAAVETEVDSPPKKKSCSTEDYMRQLTECIQERSARDRTREQIDVAECMEILRQDGVQEGSELHFKAMDLFRKSVCRTLFKSLQDPENRIKWIDWTWTNGKLQ
;
A
#
# COMPACT_ATOMS: atom_id res chain seq x y z
N MET A 1 3.02 31.79 2.33
CA MET A 1 2.47 30.82 3.29
C MET A 1 3.18 29.49 3.06
N SER A 2 4.08 29.09 3.95
CA SER A 2 4.81 27.82 3.83
C SER A 2 3.83 26.65 3.96
N ASN A 3 3.77 25.78 2.95
CA ASN A 3 2.92 24.61 2.98
C ASN A 3 3.64 23.48 3.73
N LYS A 4 3.43 23.42 5.05
CA LYS A 4 4.03 22.42 5.96
C LYS A 4 3.90 20.98 5.46
N LEU A 5 2.79 20.65 4.79
CA LEU A 5 2.56 19.32 4.22
C LEU A 5 3.49 19.04 3.04
N GLN A 6 3.77 20.04 2.20
CA GLN A 6 4.71 19.87 1.09
C GLN A 6 6.14 19.69 1.60
N THR A 7 6.56 20.44 2.61
CA THR A 7 7.85 20.26 3.26
C THR A 7 7.99 18.84 3.82
N LEU A 8 6.95 18.36 4.51
CA LEU A 8 6.94 17.02 5.09
C LEU A 8 6.96 15.92 4.03
N LYS A 9 6.24 16.11 2.92
CA LYS A 9 6.22 15.21 1.77
C LYS A 9 7.58 15.14 1.06
N LYS A 10 8.26 16.28 0.90
CA LYS A 10 9.63 16.34 0.35
C LYS A 10 10.61 15.56 1.23
N ARG A 11 10.61 15.83 2.53
CA ARG A 11 11.46 15.11 3.51
C ARG A 11 11.20 13.61 3.50
N PHE A 12 9.94 13.19 3.40
CA PHE A 12 9.58 11.78 3.30
C PHE A 12 10.13 11.11 2.04
N LYS A 13 10.04 11.77 0.88
CA LYS A 13 10.60 11.23 -0.37
C LYS A 13 12.13 11.11 -0.29
N ARG A 14 12.81 12.16 0.17
CA ARG A 14 14.27 12.15 0.40
C ARG A 14 14.67 10.97 1.30
N TRP A 15 13.97 10.80 2.42
CA TRP A 15 14.23 9.69 3.33
C TRP A 15 13.97 8.32 2.70
N MET A 16 12.92 8.17 1.88
CA MET A 16 12.64 6.93 1.14
C MET A 16 13.70 6.62 0.09
N ASP A 17 14.23 7.64 -0.60
CA ASP A 17 15.26 7.45 -1.62
C ASP A 17 16.61 7.09 -1.00
N LEU A 18 16.96 7.66 0.16
CA LEU A 18 18.13 7.22 0.94
C LEU A 18 18.09 5.71 1.25
N GLN A 19 16.91 5.12 1.45
CA GLN A 19 16.78 3.66 1.66
C GLN A 19 17.15 2.85 0.42
N LYS A 20 16.81 3.37 -0.77
CA LYS A 20 17.06 2.69 -2.04
C LYS A 20 18.53 2.76 -2.43
N TYR A 21 19.18 3.89 -2.19
CA TYR A 21 20.58 4.11 -2.59
C TYR A 21 21.60 3.53 -1.61
N THR A 22 21.34 3.56 -0.30
CA THR A 22 22.32 3.07 0.69
C THR A 22 22.36 1.55 0.81
N GLY A 23 21.27 0.83 0.47
CA GLY A 23 21.20 -0.64 0.56
C GLY A 23 21.33 -1.22 1.98
N LEU A 24 21.62 -0.39 2.99
CA LEU A 24 21.85 -0.77 4.39
C LEU A 24 20.54 -0.89 5.20
N GLY A 25 19.41 -0.45 4.65
CA GLY A 25 18.10 -0.57 5.28
C GLY A 25 17.89 0.39 6.46
N ARG A 26 16.80 0.20 7.20
CA ARG A 26 16.46 1.00 8.39
C ARG A 26 17.17 0.43 9.61
N ASP A 27 17.78 1.29 10.42
CA ASP A 27 18.16 0.91 11.77
C ASP A 27 16.90 0.51 12.55
N LYS A 28 16.90 -0.70 13.12
CA LYS A 28 15.76 -1.27 13.86
C LYS A 28 15.50 -0.54 15.18
N THR A 29 16.50 0.18 15.70
CA THR A 29 16.42 0.88 16.98
C THR A 29 16.00 2.34 16.82
N THR A 30 16.53 3.04 15.81
CA THR A 30 16.30 4.48 15.62
C THR A 30 15.37 4.80 14.43
N GLY A 31 15.16 3.85 13.51
CA GLY A 31 14.43 4.08 12.26
C GLY A 31 15.16 4.99 11.26
N GLY A 32 16.38 5.41 11.57
CA GLY A 32 17.24 6.22 10.71
C GLY A 32 17.88 5.41 9.59
N VAL A 33 18.33 6.13 8.56
CA VAL A 33 19.12 5.59 7.46
C VAL A 33 20.52 6.18 7.59
N ALA A 34 21.53 5.32 7.72
CA ALA A 34 22.92 5.76 7.71
C ALA A 34 23.31 6.14 6.28
N ALA A 35 23.67 7.41 6.07
CA ALA A 35 24.18 7.92 4.81
C ALA A 35 25.44 8.73 5.07
N ASP A 36 26.40 8.67 4.15
CA ASP A 36 27.58 9.51 4.11
C ASP A 36 27.23 10.95 3.67
N GLN A 37 27.95 11.93 4.23
CA GLN A 37 27.73 13.37 3.99
C GLN A 37 27.78 13.73 2.49
N GLU A 38 28.59 13.01 1.71
CA GLU A 38 28.78 13.21 0.27
C GLU A 38 27.56 12.78 -0.57
N LEU A 39 26.82 11.75 -0.14
CA LEU A 39 25.58 11.29 -0.79
C LEU A 39 24.39 12.17 -0.41
N LEU A 40 24.40 12.75 0.80
CA LEU A 40 23.41 13.71 1.27
C LEU A 40 23.43 15.00 0.44
N GLU A 41 24.64 15.49 0.10
CA GLU A 41 24.87 16.67 -0.73
C GLU A 41 24.50 16.41 -2.20
N ALA A 42 24.84 15.23 -2.75
CA ALA A 42 24.47 14.85 -4.12
C ALA A 42 22.95 14.80 -4.36
N ILE A 43 22.14 14.44 -3.36
CA ILE A 43 20.67 14.45 -3.44
C ILE A 43 20.11 15.87 -3.35
N ASP A 44 20.73 16.75 -2.55
CA ASP A 44 20.34 18.16 -2.44
C ASP A 44 20.65 18.93 -3.75
N ASP A 45 21.76 18.63 -4.41
CA ASP A 45 22.14 19.24 -5.70
C ASP A 45 21.19 18.86 -6.86
N ILE A 46 20.60 17.65 -6.83
CA ILE A 46 19.63 17.21 -7.84
C ILE A 46 18.27 17.90 -7.68
N GLU A 47 17.84 18.22 -6.45
CA GLU A 47 16.56 18.90 -6.19
C GLU A 47 16.65 20.43 -6.25
N ASN A 48 17.80 21.04 -5.97
CA ASN A 48 18.02 22.50 -6.08
C ASN A 48 17.89 23.03 -7.52
N ALA A 49 17.93 22.15 -8.53
CA ALA A 49 17.70 22.51 -9.92
C ALA A 49 16.21 22.77 -10.27
N LEU A 50 15.25 22.47 -9.37
CA LEU A 50 13.81 22.50 -9.71
C LEU A 50 12.93 23.48 -8.91
N ASP A 51 13.38 24.15 -7.85
CA ASP A 51 12.60 25.26 -7.27
C ASP A 51 13.41 26.10 -6.27
N ASN A 52 13.55 27.40 -6.55
CA ASN A 52 14.11 28.39 -5.63
C ASN A 52 13.12 28.68 -4.50
N GLN A 53 13.18 27.98 -3.37
CA GLN A 53 12.76 28.52 -2.07
C GLN A 53 13.64 28.01 -0.94
N ASP A 54 14.56 28.88 -0.56
CA ASP A 54 15.23 28.95 0.73
C ASP A 54 14.20 28.76 1.87
N THR A 55 14.33 27.69 2.66
CA THR A 55 13.55 27.56 3.91
C THR A 55 14.35 26.83 4.97
N GLN A 56 14.76 27.62 5.95
CA GLN A 56 15.43 27.30 7.21
C GLN A 56 14.70 26.17 7.96
N ASP A 57 15.43 25.09 8.26
CA ASP A 57 14.99 23.96 9.09
C ASP A 57 14.84 24.39 10.56
N ASP A 58 13.59 24.57 11.03
CA ASP A 58 13.30 24.83 12.47
C ASP A 58 13.06 23.55 13.29
N ASP A 59 13.14 22.36 12.68
CA ASP A 59 13.12 21.07 13.41
C ASP A 59 14.42 20.32 13.10
N ALA A 60 15.45 20.62 13.90
CA ALA A 60 16.79 20.05 13.83
C ALA A 60 16.80 18.54 14.13
N GLN A 61 16.39 17.74 13.16
CA GLN A 61 16.49 16.28 13.19
C GLN A 61 17.51 15.85 12.13
N ALA A 62 18.52 15.09 12.56
CA ALA A 62 19.70 14.72 11.77
C ALA A 62 19.35 14.20 10.34
N PRO A 63 20.17 14.52 9.33
CA PRO A 63 19.98 14.02 7.98
C PRO A 63 20.01 12.48 8.00
N GLY A 64 18.95 11.85 7.48
CA GLY A 64 18.74 10.39 7.55
C GLY A 64 17.78 9.93 8.65
N ALA A 65 17.43 10.79 9.62
CA ALA A 65 16.40 10.48 10.61
C ALA A 65 15.00 10.37 9.95
N PRO A 66 14.13 9.47 10.46
CA PRO A 66 12.78 9.33 9.92
C PRO A 66 12.01 10.66 10.07
N PRO A 67 11.20 11.05 9.08
CA PRO A 67 10.36 12.23 9.18
C PRO A 67 9.32 12.05 10.30
N PRO A 68 8.88 13.15 10.94
CA PRO A 68 7.78 13.08 11.91
C PRO A 68 6.51 12.54 11.24
N TYR A 69 5.69 11.82 11.99
CA TYR A 69 4.47 11.16 11.48
C TYR A 69 4.72 10.13 10.36
N LEU A 70 5.86 9.42 10.43
CA LEU A 70 6.29 8.44 9.43
C LEU A 70 5.20 7.43 9.04
N GLU A 71 4.45 6.87 10.00
CA GLU A 71 3.41 5.88 9.70
C GLU A 71 2.28 6.45 8.85
N GLN A 72 1.85 7.68 9.16
CA GLN A 72 0.83 8.39 8.41
C GLN A 72 1.35 8.75 7.01
N LEU A 73 2.61 9.17 6.89
CA LEU A 73 3.24 9.47 5.60
C LEU A 73 3.43 8.22 4.75
N LEU A 74 3.76 7.08 5.35
CA LEU A 74 3.85 5.80 4.66
C LEU A 74 2.46 5.37 4.13
N TRP A 75 1.39 5.61 4.89
CA TRP A 75 0.03 5.34 4.43
C TRP A 75 -0.42 6.27 3.30
N LEU A 76 -0.04 7.55 3.35
CA LEU A 76 -0.45 8.57 2.38
C LEU A 76 0.38 8.55 1.07
N TYR A 77 1.69 8.34 1.18
CA TYR A 77 2.65 8.55 0.10
C TYR A 77 3.57 7.35 -0.16
N GLY A 78 3.48 6.27 0.62
CA GLY A 78 4.18 5.02 0.32
C GLY A 78 3.64 4.36 -0.97
N SER A 79 4.54 3.97 -1.86
CA SER A 79 4.25 3.29 -3.14
C SER A 79 3.58 1.90 -2.93
N PRO A 80 2.82 1.37 -3.90
CA PRO A 80 1.37 1.38 -3.83
C PRO A 80 0.82 0.12 -3.18
N LYS A 81 -0.14 0.28 -2.26
CA LYS A 81 -1.16 -0.76 -2.08
C LYS A 81 -1.96 -0.79 -3.38
N ASP A 82 -1.95 -1.95 -4.03
CA ASP A 82 -2.81 -2.34 -5.14
C ASP A 82 -4.26 -1.90 -4.88
N ARG A 83 -4.59 -0.66 -5.25
CA ARG A 83 -5.94 -0.13 -5.28
C ARG A 83 -6.37 -0.33 -6.70
N GLY A 84 -7.09 -1.43 -6.91
CA GLY A 84 -7.63 -1.83 -8.19
C GLY A 84 -8.21 -0.66 -8.97
N SER A 85 -8.01 -0.73 -10.29
CA SER A 85 -8.55 0.16 -11.30
C SER A 85 -9.98 0.61 -10.96
N PHE A 86 -10.12 1.85 -10.48
CA PHE A 86 -11.42 2.51 -10.50
C PHE A 86 -11.68 2.90 -11.95
N MET A 87 -12.43 2.08 -12.67
CA MET A 87 -12.94 2.46 -13.97
C MET A 87 -13.86 3.67 -13.80
N CYS A 88 -13.42 4.84 -14.27
CA CYS A 88 -14.31 5.97 -14.51
C CYS A 88 -15.23 5.60 -15.68
N ALA A 89 -16.51 5.38 -15.40
CA ALA A 89 -17.53 5.38 -16.45
C ALA A 89 -17.60 6.78 -17.06
N GLY A 90 -17.46 6.87 -18.38
CA GLY A 90 -17.47 8.11 -19.14
C GLY A 90 -18.76 8.89 -18.95
N GLY A 91 -18.63 10.20 -18.75
CA GLY A 91 -19.74 11.14 -18.77
C GLY A 91 -20.30 11.31 -20.17
N ILE A 92 -21.62 11.31 -20.28
CA ILE A 92 -22.35 11.76 -21.46
C ILE A 92 -22.07 13.25 -21.68
N ALA A 93 -21.45 13.60 -22.81
CA ALA A 93 -21.42 14.97 -23.29
C ALA A 93 -22.50 15.09 -24.37
N ASP A 94 -23.65 15.65 -24.01
CA ASP A 94 -24.63 16.09 -25.01
C ASP A 94 -24.04 17.28 -25.77
N SER A 95 -23.85 17.04 -27.07
CA SER A 95 -23.35 17.97 -28.06
C SER A 95 -24.28 19.18 -28.23
N VAL A 96 -23.71 20.37 -28.04
CA VAL A 96 -24.29 21.67 -28.39
C VAL A 96 -24.52 21.80 -29.90
N SER A 97 -25.68 22.34 -30.29
CA SER A 97 -25.88 23.14 -31.51
C SER A 97 -26.99 24.18 -31.27
N PRO A 98 -26.80 25.48 -31.61
CA PRO A 98 -27.80 26.55 -31.50
C PRO A 98 -28.53 26.78 -32.86
N PRO A 99 -29.70 27.46 -32.96
CA PRO A 99 -29.74 28.93 -33.03
C PRO A 99 -31.04 29.67 -32.55
N ASN A 100 -30.88 30.99 -32.29
CA ASN A 100 -31.80 32.14 -32.43
C ASN A 100 -33.28 32.07 -31.99
N ASP A 101 -33.69 32.97 -31.07
CA ASP A 101 -34.26 34.30 -31.39
C ASP A 101 -34.55 35.11 -30.09
N ALA A 102 -34.32 36.42 -30.11
CA ALA A 102 -34.52 37.38 -29.00
C ALA A 102 -35.89 38.10 -29.11
N PRO A 103 -36.22 39.23 -28.43
CA PRO A 103 -35.84 39.78 -27.11
C PRO A 103 -37.08 40.27 -26.29
N ALA A 104 -36.96 40.52 -24.98
CA ALA A 104 -37.75 41.55 -24.25
C ALA A 104 -37.35 41.61 -22.76
N GLY A 105 -37.14 42.81 -22.24
CA GLY A 105 -36.66 43.04 -20.87
C GLY A 105 -37.75 43.09 -19.81
N SER A 106 -37.31 43.43 -18.59
CA SER A 106 -37.98 44.26 -17.57
C SER A 106 -37.88 43.68 -16.15
N SER A 107 -37.22 44.45 -15.28
CA SER A 107 -37.70 44.88 -13.96
C SER A 107 -37.87 43.87 -12.80
N ASN A 108 -37.06 44.11 -11.77
CA ASN A 108 -37.40 44.16 -10.34
C ASN A 108 -38.29 43.07 -9.72
N LYS A 109 -37.66 42.21 -8.90
CA LYS A 109 -37.87 42.02 -7.45
C LYS A 109 -37.39 40.61 -7.07
N ARG A 110 -36.44 40.50 -6.15
CA ARG A 110 -36.11 39.23 -5.49
C ARG A 110 -37.30 38.84 -4.61
N ALA A 111 -38.22 38.06 -5.14
CA ALA A 111 -39.13 37.26 -4.33
C ALA A 111 -38.30 36.14 -3.71
N ALA A 112 -38.33 36.02 -2.38
CA ALA A 112 -37.76 34.89 -1.67
C ALA A 112 -38.51 33.63 -2.09
N VAL A 113 -37.96 32.90 -3.06
CA VAL A 113 -38.31 31.50 -3.30
C VAL A 113 -37.64 30.73 -2.16
N GLU A 114 -38.46 30.24 -1.23
CA GLU A 114 -38.03 29.16 -0.36
C GLU A 114 -37.81 27.94 -1.23
N THR A 115 -36.55 27.70 -1.62
CA THR A 115 -36.14 26.44 -2.20
C THR A 115 -36.22 25.39 -1.11
N GLU A 116 -37.36 24.72 -1.02
CA GLU A 116 -37.48 23.41 -0.41
C GLU A 116 -36.58 22.46 -1.21
N VAL A 117 -35.33 22.34 -0.76
CA VAL A 117 -34.42 21.32 -1.23
C VAL A 117 -34.93 19.99 -0.69
N ASP A 118 -35.50 19.17 -1.57
CA ASP A 118 -35.75 17.75 -1.32
C ASP A 118 -34.41 17.07 -1.03
N SER A 119 -34.02 17.13 0.22
CA SER A 119 -32.79 16.53 0.72
C SER A 119 -33.05 15.03 0.78
N PRO A 120 -32.16 14.19 0.23
CA PRO A 120 -32.31 12.73 0.29
C PRO A 120 -32.64 12.31 1.73
N PRO A 121 -33.59 11.38 1.94
CA PRO A 121 -34.09 11.04 3.26
C PRO A 121 -32.91 10.76 4.19
N LYS A 122 -32.91 11.41 5.37
CA LYS A 122 -31.84 11.31 6.36
C LYS A 122 -31.44 9.85 6.50
N LYS A 123 -30.21 9.52 6.08
CA LYS A 123 -29.65 8.17 6.27
C LYS A 123 -29.82 7.86 7.75
N LYS A 124 -30.52 6.76 8.04
CA LYS A 124 -30.64 6.16 9.37
C LYS A 124 -29.22 6.21 9.96
N SER A 125 -29.00 6.98 11.02
CA SER A 125 -27.69 7.07 11.64
C SER A 125 -27.35 5.66 12.12
N CYS A 126 -26.52 4.95 11.38
CA CYS A 126 -25.94 3.68 11.80
C CYS A 126 -25.39 3.95 13.21
N SER A 127 -25.93 3.25 14.22
CA SER A 127 -25.45 3.40 15.58
C SER A 127 -23.95 3.08 15.57
N THR A 128 -23.15 3.78 16.38
CA THR A 128 -21.72 3.48 16.51
C THR A 128 -21.50 1.98 16.78
N GLU A 129 -22.41 1.35 17.51
CA GLU A 129 -22.42 -0.10 17.74
C GLU A 129 -22.60 -0.92 16.46
N ASP A 130 -23.54 -0.55 15.60
CA ASP A 130 -23.77 -1.22 14.31
C ASP A 130 -22.57 -1.06 13.36
N TYR A 131 -21.94 0.12 13.35
CA TYR A 131 -20.73 0.36 12.58
C TYR A 131 -19.55 -0.48 13.09
N MET A 132 -19.34 -0.54 14.40
CA MET A 132 -18.29 -1.36 15.01
C MET A 132 -18.53 -2.86 14.78
N ARG A 133 -19.79 -3.31 14.80
CA ARG A 133 -20.20 -4.66 14.41
C ARG A 133 -19.83 -4.94 12.96
N GLN A 134 -20.20 -4.06 12.03
CA GLN A 134 -19.90 -4.22 10.61
C GLN A 134 -18.39 -4.25 10.33
N LEU A 135 -17.60 -3.42 11.01
CA LEU A 135 -16.13 -3.48 10.94
C LEU A 135 -15.59 -4.83 11.42
N THR A 136 -16.12 -5.34 12.53
CA THR A 136 -15.71 -6.63 13.10
C THR A 136 -16.04 -7.77 12.15
N GLU A 137 -17.25 -7.78 11.58
CA GLU A 137 -17.69 -8.76 10.58
C GLU A 137 -16.79 -8.71 9.33
N CYS A 138 -16.51 -7.51 8.80
CA CYS A 138 -15.59 -7.34 7.67
C CYS A 138 -14.18 -7.90 7.95
N ILE A 139 -13.65 -7.72 9.17
CA ILE A 139 -12.35 -8.28 9.57
C ILE A 139 -12.43 -9.82 9.63
N GLN A 140 -13.50 -10.36 10.19
CA GLN A 140 -13.71 -11.81 10.29
C GLN A 140 -13.85 -12.45 8.91
N GLU A 141 -14.66 -11.89 8.01
CA GLU A 141 -14.84 -12.36 6.64
C GLU A 141 -13.53 -12.31 5.86
N ARG A 142 -12.74 -11.25 6.03
CA ARG A 142 -11.41 -11.16 5.43
C ARG A 142 -10.49 -12.24 5.98
N SER A 143 -10.43 -12.41 7.30
CA SER A 143 -9.60 -13.44 7.93
C SER A 143 -10.00 -14.86 7.49
N ALA A 144 -11.30 -15.13 7.34
CA ALA A 144 -11.80 -16.39 6.84
C ALA A 144 -11.34 -16.65 5.40
N ARG A 145 -11.47 -15.65 4.52
CA ARG A 145 -10.98 -15.74 3.13
C ARG A 145 -9.48 -15.98 3.06
N ASP A 146 -8.69 -15.27 3.90
CA ASP A 146 -7.24 -15.43 3.95
C ASP A 146 -6.87 -16.85 4.39
N ARG A 147 -7.54 -17.42 5.41
CA ARG A 147 -7.35 -18.82 5.83
C ARG A 147 -7.69 -19.82 4.73
N THR A 148 -8.79 -19.62 4.02
CA THR A 148 -9.17 -20.48 2.89
C THR A 148 -8.12 -20.44 1.79
N ARG A 149 -7.61 -19.24 1.46
CA ARG A 149 -6.53 -19.07 0.48
C ARG A 149 -5.25 -19.78 0.91
N GLU A 150 -4.86 -19.65 2.19
CA GLU A 150 -3.69 -20.35 2.72
C GLU A 150 -3.82 -21.87 2.61
N GLN A 151 -5.01 -22.43 2.89
CA GLN A 151 -5.26 -23.87 2.75
C GLN A 151 -5.16 -24.33 1.30
N ILE A 152 -5.71 -23.55 0.35
CA ILE A 152 -5.57 -23.82 -1.09
C ILE A 152 -4.10 -23.81 -1.48
N ASP A 153 -3.34 -22.80 -1.04
CA ASP A 153 -1.92 -22.70 -1.36
C ASP A 153 -1.11 -23.89 -0.82
N VAL A 154 -1.40 -24.34 0.39
CA VAL A 154 -0.76 -25.52 0.99
C VAL A 154 -1.12 -26.77 0.19
N ALA A 155 -2.39 -26.96 -0.17
CA ALA A 155 -2.83 -28.11 -0.94
C ALA A 155 -2.14 -28.17 -2.32
N GLU A 156 -2.01 -27.04 -3.00
CA GLU A 156 -1.26 -26.94 -4.26
C GLU A 156 0.22 -27.33 -4.10
N CYS A 157 0.89 -26.84 -3.06
CA CYS A 157 2.28 -27.22 -2.79
C CYS A 157 2.45 -28.72 -2.51
N MET A 158 1.51 -29.32 -1.76
CA MET A 158 1.53 -30.76 -1.48
C MET A 158 1.27 -31.59 -2.74
N GLU A 159 0.41 -31.12 -3.64
CA GLU A 159 0.13 -31.78 -4.91
C GLU A 159 1.36 -31.73 -5.84
N ILE A 160 2.07 -30.60 -5.93
CA ILE A 160 3.35 -30.50 -6.65
C ILE A 160 4.35 -31.52 -6.08
N LEU A 161 4.46 -31.63 -4.76
CA LEU A 161 5.36 -32.57 -4.10
C LEU A 161 5.03 -34.04 -4.44
N ARG A 162 3.73 -34.35 -4.52
CA ARG A 162 3.24 -35.66 -4.96
C ARG A 162 3.62 -35.94 -6.41
N GLN A 163 3.49 -34.94 -7.28
CA GLN A 163 3.89 -35.03 -8.70
C GLN A 163 5.41 -35.20 -8.86
N ASP A 164 6.21 -34.67 -7.94
CA ASP A 164 7.66 -34.88 -7.87
C ASP A 164 8.07 -36.28 -7.44
N GLY A 165 7.10 -37.15 -7.11
CA GLY A 165 7.34 -38.53 -6.69
C GLY A 165 7.61 -38.69 -5.20
N VAL A 166 7.35 -37.66 -4.38
CA VAL A 166 7.50 -37.77 -2.93
C VAL A 166 6.32 -38.54 -2.33
N GLN A 167 6.62 -39.67 -1.69
CA GLN A 167 5.61 -40.50 -1.06
C GLN A 167 4.99 -39.79 0.16
N GLU A 168 3.67 -39.88 0.29
CA GLU A 168 2.93 -39.44 1.47
C GLU A 168 3.41 -40.21 2.73
N GLY A 169 3.59 -39.49 3.83
CA GLY A 169 4.13 -40.04 5.07
C GLY A 169 5.65 -40.29 5.07
N SER A 170 6.37 -39.91 4.02
CA SER A 170 7.84 -39.89 4.05
C SER A 170 8.37 -38.75 4.95
N GLU A 171 9.64 -38.85 5.36
CA GLU A 171 10.28 -37.77 6.13
C GLU A 171 10.25 -36.44 5.38
N LEU A 172 10.52 -36.47 4.07
CA LEU A 172 10.49 -35.28 3.21
C LEU A 172 9.08 -34.66 3.14
N HIS A 173 8.04 -35.50 3.07
CA HIS A 173 6.65 -35.05 3.12
C HIS A 173 6.35 -34.31 4.44
N PHE A 174 6.79 -34.84 5.59
CA PHE A 174 6.60 -34.16 6.88
C PHE A 174 7.40 -32.85 7.00
N LYS A 175 8.64 -32.81 6.50
CA LYS A 175 9.42 -31.56 6.43
C LYS A 175 8.68 -30.51 5.59
N ALA A 176 8.18 -30.91 4.43
CA ALA A 176 7.43 -30.02 3.53
C ALA A 176 6.15 -29.49 4.19
N MET A 177 5.36 -30.36 4.84
CA MET A 177 4.15 -29.96 5.57
C MET A 177 4.43 -28.88 6.62
N ASP A 178 5.53 -28.99 7.36
CA ASP A 178 5.88 -27.99 8.36
C ASP A 178 6.37 -26.68 7.72
N LEU A 179 7.21 -26.76 6.69
CA LEU A 179 7.68 -25.59 5.94
C LEU A 179 6.52 -24.81 5.30
N PHE A 180 5.54 -25.50 4.71
CA PHE A 180 4.42 -24.85 4.01
C PHE A 180 3.42 -24.14 4.93
N ARG A 181 3.57 -24.24 6.26
CA ARG A 181 2.87 -23.34 7.19
C ARG A 181 3.25 -21.88 6.95
N LYS A 182 4.49 -21.62 6.51
CA LYS A 182 4.99 -20.28 6.18
C LYS A 182 4.66 -19.94 4.72
N SER A 183 3.99 -18.81 4.49
CA SER A 183 3.62 -18.36 3.13
C SER A 183 4.83 -18.15 2.22
N VAL A 184 5.92 -17.59 2.75
CA VAL A 184 7.17 -17.38 2.01
C VAL A 184 7.75 -18.70 1.48
N CYS A 185 7.70 -19.76 2.29
CA CYS A 185 8.16 -21.08 1.87
C CYS A 185 7.31 -21.63 0.72
N ARG A 186 5.98 -21.43 0.74
CA ARG A 186 5.10 -21.82 -0.37
C ARG A 186 5.43 -21.07 -1.66
N THR A 187 5.60 -19.75 -1.57
CA THR A 187 5.94 -18.91 -2.73
C THR A 187 7.28 -19.30 -3.34
N LEU A 188 8.33 -19.46 -2.52
CA LEU A 188 9.64 -19.88 -3.00
C LEU A 188 9.61 -21.28 -3.60
N PHE A 189 8.94 -22.23 -2.94
CA PHE A 189 8.80 -23.59 -3.46
C PHE A 189 8.11 -23.61 -4.84
N LYS A 190 7.01 -22.87 -5.02
CA LYS A 190 6.30 -22.76 -6.30
C LYS A 190 7.15 -22.08 -7.39
N SER A 191 8.14 -21.27 -7.03
CA SER A 191 9.04 -20.62 -8.00
C SER A 191 10.10 -21.57 -8.58
N LEU A 192 10.38 -22.69 -7.91
CA LEU A 192 11.32 -23.70 -8.38
C LEU A 192 10.64 -24.62 -9.39
N GLN A 193 11.26 -24.81 -10.57
CA GLN A 193 10.69 -25.61 -11.65
C GLN A 193 11.11 -27.08 -11.61
N ASP A 194 12.36 -27.35 -11.21
CA ASP A 194 12.90 -28.71 -11.22
C ASP A 194 12.52 -29.49 -9.94
N PRO A 195 12.00 -30.72 -10.06
CA PRO A 195 11.67 -31.58 -8.92
C PRO A 195 12.87 -31.80 -7.97
N GLU A 196 14.05 -32.07 -8.53
CA GLU A 196 15.26 -32.27 -7.72
C GLU A 196 15.63 -31.03 -6.92
N ASN A 197 15.46 -29.84 -7.51
CA ASN A 197 15.78 -28.58 -6.83
C ASN A 197 14.77 -28.30 -5.71
N ARG A 198 13.50 -28.62 -5.92
CA ARG A 198 12.46 -28.56 -4.88
C ARG A 198 12.79 -29.48 -3.69
N ILE A 199 13.18 -30.72 -3.95
CA ILE A 199 13.57 -31.69 -2.92
C ILE A 199 14.82 -31.20 -2.16
N LYS A 200 15.89 -30.84 -2.88
CA LYS A 200 17.14 -30.31 -2.28
C LYS A 200 16.86 -29.06 -1.44
N TRP A 201 15.99 -28.18 -1.92
CA TRP A 201 15.61 -26.96 -1.21
C TRP A 201 14.87 -27.26 0.10
N ILE A 202 13.97 -28.25 0.14
CA ILE A 202 13.29 -28.67 1.37
C ILE A 202 14.29 -29.11 2.42
N ASP A 203 15.21 -30.02 2.07
CA ASP A 203 16.21 -30.53 3.02
C ASP A 203 17.19 -29.45 3.49
N TRP A 204 17.65 -28.60 2.57
CA TRP A 204 18.52 -27.48 2.91
C TRP A 204 17.82 -26.48 3.82
N THR A 205 16.57 -26.11 3.51
CA THR A 205 15.79 -25.14 4.29
C THR A 205 15.40 -25.71 5.65
N TRP A 206 15.11 -27.00 5.74
CA TRP A 206 14.83 -27.66 7.00
C TRP A 206 16.03 -27.63 7.96
N THR A 207 17.23 -27.77 7.41
CA THR A 207 18.50 -27.84 8.16
C THR A 207 19.02 -26.44 8.52
N ASN A 208 18.95 -25.50 7.59
CA ASN A 208 19.56 -24.17 7.72
C ASN A 208 18.55 -23.06 8.07
N GLY A 209 17.26 -23.29 7.81
CA GLY A 209 16.18 -22.31 8.00
C GLY A 209 15.55 -22.28 9.40
N LYS A 210 16.09 -23.05 10.36
CA LYS A 210 15.68 -22.99 11.79
C LYS A 210 16.40 -21.89 12.59
N LEU A 211 17.20 -21.06 11.95
CA LEU A 211 17.89 -19.91 12.55
C LEU A 211 17.28 -18.61 12.03
N GLN A 212 16.11 -18.22 12.55
CA GLN A 212 15.65 -16.83 12.72
C GLN A 212 14.27 -16.77 13.36
#